data_AF-A0A3R8IVW9-F1
#
_entry.id   AF-A0A3R8IVW9-F1
#
_cell.length_a   1.000
_cell.length_b   1.000
_cell.length_c   1.000
_cell.angle_alpha   90.00
_cell.angle_beta   90.00
_cell.angle_gamma   90.00
#
_symmetry.space_group_name_H-M   'P 1'
#
loop_
_entity.id
_entity.type
_entity.pdbx_description
1 polymer ?
#
loop_
_entity_poly.entity_id
_entity_poly.type
_entity_poly.pdbx_seq_one_letter_code
_entity_poly.pdbx_strand_id
1 'polypeptide(L)'
;MAGDGQLRILMDTPADNFILELMMKTEENPIAEGQLEIYDGTDDIPFRCIKFSKAYITEFRETFDVLNGGEMTTYVQISPMEMTINKRFDIERRLFWLWNRIPQKPMQMQEVVADPDVHINDAYWINPNGEKCREFPIGEAVKLYLVLGNYNVGQTIQFDFEEETDEGVCHASCSGRTDDKGMVIIEDFELTKKE
;
A
#
# COMPACT_ATOMS: atom_id res chain seq x y z
N MET A 1 -7.09 -32.58 -19.04
CA MET A 1 -8.44 -32.14 -18.67
C MET A 1 -8.28 -30.84 -17.92
N ALA A 2 -8.67 -29.71 -18.50
CA ALA A 2 -8.64 -28.44 -17.78
C ALA A 2 -9.69 -28.54 -16.67
N GLY A 3 -9.27 -28.52 -15.41
CA GLY A 3 -10.19 -28.42 -14.29
C GLY A 3 -11.07 -27.19 -14.48
N ASP A 4 -12.35 -27.31 -14.16
CA ASP A 4 -13.33 -26.22 -14.27
C ASP A 4 -12.98 -25.00 -13.39
N GLY A 5 -12.00 -25.11 -12.50
CA GLY A 5 -11.54 -24.06 -11.59
C GLY A 5 -12.55 -23.71 -10.50
N GLN A 6 -13.45 -24.65 -10.20
CA GLN A 6 -14.30 -24.57 -9.02
C GLN A 6 -13.47 -24.81 -7.76
N LEU A 7 -13.79 -24.07 -6.71
CA LEU A 7 -13.27 -24.33 -5.37
C LEU A 7 -14.27 -25.24 -4.65
N ARG A 8 -13.81 -26.39 -4.18
CA ARG A 8 -14.61 -27.35 -3.43
C ARG A 8 -14.03 -27.43 -2.03
N ILE A 9 -14.85 -27.07 -1.04
CA ILE A 9 -14.44 -26.98 0.35
C ILE A 9 -15.30 -27.94 1.15
N LEU A 10 -14.66 -28.79 1.94
CA LEU A 10 -15.29 -29.62 2.95
C LEU A 10 -14.73 -29.16 4.30
N MET A 11 -15.62 -28.84 5.23
CA MET A 11 -15.26 -28.33 6.55
C MET A 11 -16.27 -28.80 7.59
N ASP A 12 -15.91 -28.71 8.87
CA ASP A 12 -16.87 -28.86 9.95
C ASP A 12 -17.94 -27.80 9.83
N THR A 13 -19.19 -28.16 10.14
CA THR A 13 -20.29 -27.23 9.99
C THR A 13 -20.12 -26.05 10.93
N PRO A 14 -20.06 -24.80 10.41
CA PRO A 14 -19.95 -23.62 11.24
C PRO A 14 -21.19 -23.45 12.13
N ALA A 15 -21.04 -22.74 13.24
CA ALA A 15 -22.15 -22.48 14.16
C ALA A 15 -23.20 -21.50 13.61
N ASP A 16 -22.85 -20.74 12.57
CA ASP A 16 -23.72 -19.80 11.88
C ASP A 16 -24.22 -20.33 10.53
N ASN A 17 -25.26 -19.69 9.99
CA ASN A 17 -25.89 -20.06 8.72
C ASN A 17 -25.45 -19.15 7.56
N PHE A 18 -24.37 -18.37 7.70
CA PHE A 18 -24.05 -17.29 6.76
C PHE A 18 -23.85 -17.80 5.33
N ILE A 19 -23.19 -18.95 5.18
CA ILE A 19 -22.89 -19.53 3.87
C ILE A 19 -24.17 -20.01 3.17
N LEU A 20 -25.09 -20.61 3.93
CA LEU A 20 -26.40 -21.02 3.41
C LEU A 20 -27.23 -19.79 3.00
N GLU A 21 -27.25 -18.75 3.83
CA GLU A 21 -27.93 -17.50 3.50
C GLU A 21 -27.34 -16.84 2.25
N LEU A 22 -26.02 -16.84 2.11
CA LEU A 22 -25.33 -16.29 0.94
C LEU A 22 -25.65 -17.08 -0.33
N MET A 23 -25.83 -18.40 -0.23
CA MET A 23 -26.28 -19.23 -1.36
C MET A 23 -27.74 -18.93 -1.74
N MET A 24 -28.61 -18.73 -0.76
CA MET A 24 -30.05 -18.49 -0.98
C MET A 24 -30.36 -17.09 -1.51
N LYS A 25 -29.45 -16.12 -1.35
CA LYS A 25 -29.56 -14.81 -1.98
C LYS A 25 -29.48 -14.98 -3.50
N THR A 26 -30.64 -15.10 -4.13
CA THR A 26 -30.78 -15.12 -5.59
C THR A 26 -30.51 -13.73 -6.13
N GLU A 27 -29.23 -13.46 -6.38
CA GLU A 27 -28.79 -12.24 -7.05
C GLU A 27 -28.46 -12.57 -8.50
N GLU A 28 -28.92 -11.73 -9.43
CA GLU A 28 -28.62 -11.88 -10.86
C GLU A 28 -27.10 -11.83 -11.12
N ASN A 29 -26.35 -11.19 -10.22
CA ASN A 29 -24.90 -11.03 -10.29
C ASN A 29 -24.20 -11.76 -9.12
N PRO A 30 -22.99 -12.30 -9.33
CA PRO A 30 -22.28 -13.00 -8.27
C PRO A 30 -21.64 -11.99 -7.29
N ILE A 31 -21.95 -12.15 -6.01
CA ILE A 31 -21.47 -11.25 -4.95
C ILE A 31 -20.50 -11.88 -3.96
N ALA A 32 -20.30 -13.20 -4.00
CA ALA A 32 -19.41 -13.84 -3.05
C ALA A 32 -17.95 -13.52 -3.39
N GLU A 33 -17.22 -13.11 -2.37
CA GLU A 33 -15.78 -12.91 -2.39
C GLU A 33 -15.16 -13.59 -1.18
N GLY A 34 -13.89 -13.95 -1.27
CA GLY A 34 -13.21 -14.63 -0.20
C GLY A 34 -11.76 -14.95 -0.49
N GLN A 35 -11.13 -15.57 0.50
CA GLN A 35 -9.72 -15.89 0.47
C GLN A 35 -9.49 -17.24 1.15
N LEU A 36 -8.72 -18.11 0.49
CA LEU A 36 -8.17 -19.33 1.07
C LEU A 36 -6.68 -19.11 1.34
N GLU A 37 -6.30 -19.33 2.59
CA GLU A 37 -4.91 -19.25 3.05
C GLU A 37 -4.42 -20.65 3.42
N ILE A 38 -3.24 -21.02 2.91
CA ILE A 38 -2.59 -22.29 3.20
C ILE A 38 -1.25 -21.96 3.84
N TYR A 39 -1.05 -22.48 5.06
CA TYR A 39 0.14 -22.31 5.86
C TYR A 39 0.98 -23.60 5.80
N ASP A 40 2.31 -23.47 5.79
CA ASP A 40 3.23 -24.61 5.83
C ASP A 40 3.66 -24.99 7.27
N GLY A 41 3.16 -24.25 8.27
CA GLY A 41 3.41 -24.47 9.69
C GLY A 41 4.74 -23.93 10.20
N THR A 42 5.50 -23.18 9.38
CA THR A 42 6.82 -22.65 9.77
C THR A 42 6.78 -21.19 10.23
N ASP A 43 5.93 -20.38 9.60
CA ASP A 43 5.75 -18.95 9.90
C ASP A 43 4.24 -18.60 9.93
N ASP A 44 3.90 -17.45 10.51
CA ASP A 44 2.55 -16.85 10.47
C ASP A 44 2.22 -16.22 9.10
N ILE A 45 2.98 -16.55 8.05
CA ILE A 45 2.78 -16.03 6.69
C ILE A 45 2.23 -17.17 5.81
N PRO A 46 1.11 -16.96 5.10
CA PRO A 46 0.54 -18.01 4.25
C PRO A 46 1.46 -18.33 3.06
N PHE A 47 1.86 -19.59 2.96
CA PHE A 47 2.62 -20.15 1.83
C PHE A 47 1.86 -20.03 0.49
N ARG A 48 0.52 -20.11 0.56
CA ARG A 48 -0.38 -19.82 -0.56
C ARG A 48 -1.58 -19.01 -0.11
N CYS A 49 -1.92 -18.01 -0.92
CA CYS A 49 -3.11 -17.19 -0.79
C CYS A 49 -3.87 -17.25 -2.12
N ILE A 50 -5.09 -17.79 -2.11
CA ILE A 50 -6.00 -17.83 -3.23
C ILE A 50 -7.15 -16.88 -2.92
N LYS A 51 -7.19 -15.73 -3.59
CA LYS A 51 -8.30 -14.77 -3.48
C LYS A 51 -9.27 -15.00 -4.62
N PHE A 52 -10.56 -14.92 -4.35
CA PHE A 52 -11.59 -15.02 -5.37
C PHE A 52 -12.64 -13.93 -5.18
N SER A 53 -13.20 -13.48 -6.30
CA SER A 53 -14.24 -12.45 -6.35
C SER A 53 -15.30 -12.82 -7.39
N LYS A 54 -16.46 -12.15 -7.30
CA LYS A 54 -17.58 -12.35 -8.22
C LYS A 54 -17.92 -13.84 -8.34
N ALA A 55 -18.03 -14.54 -7.22
CA ALA A 55 -18.27 -15.97 -7.20
C ALA A 55 -19.73 -16.33 -6.94
N TYR A 56 -20.16 -17.46 -7.51
CA TYR A 56 -21.43 -18.10 -7.18
C TYR A 56 -21.19 -19.28 -6.25
N ILE A 57 -22.04 -19.44 -5.23
CA ILE A 57 -22.15 -20.72 -4.51
C ILE A 57 -23.10 -21.60 -5.32
N THR A 58 -22.55 -22.65 -5.92
CA THR A 58 -23.27 -23.52 -6.88
C THR A 58 -23.80 -24.80 -6.25
N GLU A 59 -23.23 -25.21 -5.12
CA GLU A 59 -23.68 -26.34 -4.34
C GLU A 59 -23.39 -26.07 -2.87
N PHE A 60 -24.37 -26.40 -2.03
CA PHE A 60 -24.25 -26.41 -0.58
C PHE A 60 -24.87 -27.72 -0.09
N ARG A 61 -24.16 -28.43 0.78
CA ARG A 61 -24.65 -29.69 1.34
C ARG A 61 -24.13 -29.84 2.77
N GLU A 62 -25.02 -30.14 3.69
CA GLU A 62 -24.65 -30.57 5.03
C GLU A 62 -24.88 -32.07 5.18
N THR A 63 -23.93 -32.76 5.80
CA THR A 63 -24.00 -34.19 6.04
C THR A 63 -23.72 -34.46 7.51
N PHE A 64 -24.65 -35.14 8.17
CA PHE A 64 -24.49 -35.63 9.52
C PHE A 64 -24.07 -37.10 9.49
N ASP A 65 -22.88 -37.41 9.96
CA ASP A 65 -22.38 -38.79 9.99
C ASP A 65 -22.56 -39.41 11.38
N VAL A 66 -23.66 -40.15 11.53
CA VAL A 66 -24.00 -40.89 12.75
C VAL A 66 -22.96 -41.98 13.07
N LEU A 67 -22.30 -42.53 12.05
CA LEU A 67 -21.43 -43.69 12.20
C LEU A 67 -19.98 -43.31 12.54
N ASN A 68 -19.55 -42.10 12.18
CA ASN A 68 -18.20 -41.57 12.43
C ASN A 68 -18.20 -40.40 13.43
N GLY A 69 -18.75 -40.61 14.62
CA GLY A 69 -18.62 -39.66 15.73
C GLY A 69 -19.72 -38.62 15.86
N GLY A 70 -20.72 -38.61 14.97
CA GLY A 70 -21.85 -37.68 15.07
C GLY A 70 -21.47 -36.23 14.73
N GLU A 71 -20.44 -36.05 13.91
CA GLU A 71 -20.00 -34.73 13.47
C GLU A 71 -20.80 -34.30 12.22
N MET A 72 -21.09 -33.00 12.15
CA MET A 72 -21.76 -32.38 11.01
C MET A 72 -20.70 -31.73 10.14
N THR A 73 -20.72 -32.06 8.85
CA THR A 73 -19.81 -31.50 7.86
C THR A 73 -20.58 -30.73 6.80
N THR A 74 -20.00 -29.62 6.37
CA THR A 74 -20.55 -28.76 5.33
C THR A 74 -19.63 -28.83 4.11
N TYR A 75 -20.22 -29.15 2.96
CA TYR A 75 -19.62 -29.09 1.65
C TYR A 75 -20.12 -27.87 0.88
N VAL A 76 -19.20 -27.11 0.31
CA VAL A 76 -19.49 -25.91 -0.47
C VAL A 76 -18.73 -25.96 -1.79
N GLN A 77 -19.44 -25.75 -2.90
CA GLN A 77 -18.83 -25.57 -4.21
C GLN A 77 -18.99 -24.13 -4.70
N ILE A 78 -17.86 -23.45 -4.82
CA ILE A 78 -17.76 -22.06 -5.23
C ILE A 78 -17.26 -22.01 -6.67
N SER A 79 -17.99 -21.29 -7.53
CA SER A 79 -17.59 -21.01 -8.91
C SER A 79 -17.20 -19.54 -9.04
N PRO A 80 -15.89 -19.21 -8.90
CA PRO A 80 -15.42 -17.86 -9.06
C PRO A 80 -15.34 -17.41 -10.53
N MET A 81 -15.56 -16.12 -10.76
CA MET A 81 -15.33 -15.47 -12.06
C MET A 81 -13.93 -14.88 -12.17
N GLU A 82 -13.38 -14.45 -11.04
CA GLU A 82 -12.05 -13.85 -10.92
C GLU A 82 -11.29 -14.52 -9.78
N MET A 83 -9.99 -14.76 -9.98
CA MET A 83 -9.14 -15.37 -8.97
C MET A 83 -7.72 -14.83 -9.06
N THR A 84 -7.11 -14.57 -7.90
CA THR A 84 -5.72 -14.15 -7.78
C THR A 84 -4.97 -15.14 -6.89
N ILE A 85 -3.86 -15.68 -7.39
CA ILE A 85 -2.98 -16.59 -6.64
C ILE A 85 -1.67 -15.87 -6.29
N ASN A 86 -1.39 -15.72 -5.00
CA ASN A 86 -0.17 -15.09 -4.45
C ASN A 86 0.15 -13.69 -5.01
N LYS A 87 -0.86 -12.93 -5.48
CA LYS A 87 -0.69 -11.65 -6.20
C LYS A 87 0.19 -11.74 -7.47
N ARG A 88 0.42 -12.95 -8.00
CA ARG A 88 1.28 -13.19 -9.18
C ARG A 88 0.50 -13.62 -10.41
N PHE A 89 -0.62 -14.30 -10.20
CA PHE A 89 -1.45 -14.80 -11.28
C PHE A 89 -2.87 -14.30 -11.08
N ASP A 90 -3.28 -13.37 -11.94
CA ASP A 90 -4.65 -12.93 -12.06
C ASP A 90 -5.29 -13.69 -13.23
N ILE A 91 -6.35 -14.42 -12.93
CA ILE A 91 -7.10 -15.21 -13.90
C ILE A 91 -8.58 -14.85 -13.81
N GLU A 92 -9.24 -14.82 -14.97
CA GLU A 92 -10.68 -14.60 -15.05
C GLU A 92 -11.32 -15.52 -16.07
N ARG A 93 -12.63 -15.73 -15.91
CA ARG A 93 -13.44 -16.39 -16.93
C ARG A 93 -13.82 -15.38 -18.01
N ARG A 94 -13.40 -15.64 -19.25
CA ARG A 94 -13.86 -14.91 -20.45
C ARG A 94 -14.70 -15.85 -21.33
N LEU A 95 -15.08 -15.39 -22.53
CA LEU A 95 -15.83 -16.13 -23.57
C LEU A 95 -15.68 -17.66 -23.47
N PHE A 96 -16.81 -18.37 -23.42
CA PHE A 96 -16.91 -19.83 -23.24
C PHE A 96 -16.47 -20.39 -21.87
N TRP A 97 -16.51 -19.59 -20.80
CA TRP A 97 -16.19 -20.01 -19.43
C TRP A 97 -14.76 -20.51 -19.21
N LEU A 98 -13.87 -20.25 -20.17
CA LEU A 98 -12.48 -20.65 -20.11
C LEU A 98 -11.68 -19.68 -19.24
N TRP A 99 -10.77 -20.25 -18.44
CA TRP A 99 -9.79 -19.49 -17.68
C TRP A 99 -8.81 -18.82 -18.63
N ASN A 100 -8.76 -17.49 -18.55
CA ASN A 100 -7.77 -16.68 -19.23
C ASN A 100 -6.93 -16.00 -18.16
N ARG A 101 -5.62 -15.98 -18.36
CA ARG A 101 -4.80 -15.01 -17.62
C ARG A 101 -5.32 -13.64 -17.98
N ILE A 102 -5.66 -12.85 -16.97
CA ILE A 102 -5.87 -11.42 -17.19
C ILE A 102 -4.55 -10.94 -17.77
N PRO A 103 -4.52 -10.39 -19.00
CA PRO A 103 -3.34 -9.73 -19.49
C PRO A 103 -3.06 -8.67 -18.44
N GLN A 104 -1.98 -8.82 -17.67
CA GLN A 104 -1.53 -7.75 -16.83
C GLN A 104 -1.46 -6.56 -17.75
N LYS A 105 -2.27 -5.53 -17.48
CA LYS A 105 -2.03 -4.24 -18.11
C LYS A 105 -0.54 -4.03 -17.89
N PRO A 106 0.29 -3.92 -18.96
CA PRO A 106 1.68 -3.57 -18.74
C PRO A 106 1.61 -2.41 -17.78
N MET A 107 2.30 -2.49 -16.63
CA MET A 107 2.25 -1.44 -15.62
C MET A 107 2.29 -0.15 -16.41
N GLN A 108 1.15 0.52 -16.52
CA GLN A 108 1.17 1.90 -16.92
C GLN A 108 1.72 2.47 -15.65
N MET A 109 3.06 2.57 -15.62
CA MET A 109 3.65 3.74 -15.05
C MET A 109 2.78 4.85 -15.61
N GLN A 110 1.82 5.32 -14.80
CA GLN A 110 1.73 6.75 -14.69
C GLN A 110 3.18 7.12 -14.45
N GLU A 111 3.82 7.68 -15.46
CA GLU A 111 4.72 8.77 -15.18
C GLU A 111 3.89 9.68 -14.28
N VAL A 112 3.96 9.42 -12.97
CA VAL A 112 4.21 10.50 -12.05
C VAL A 112 5.39 11.15 -12.75
N VAL A 113 5.11 12.27 -13.40
CA VAL A 113 6.16 13.21 -13.74
C VAL A 113 6.74 13.49 -12.37
N ALA A 114 7.72 12.67 -11.98
CA ALA A 114 8.48 12.86 -10.78
C ALA A 114 9.07 14.22 -11.06
N ASP A 115 8.59 15.21 -10.33
CA ASP A 115 9.17 16.54 -10.38
C ASP A 115 10.68 16.31 -10.18
N PRO A 116 11.50 16.37 -11.25
CA PRO A 116 12.89 15.96 -11.15
C PRO A 116 13.65 16.96 -10.27
N ASP A 117 13.02 18.10 -9.99
CA ASP A 117 13.59 19.18 -9.23
C ASP A 117 13.50 18.85 -7.74
N VAL A 118 14.68 18.89 -7.13
CA VAL A 118 14.80 18.86 -5.68
C VAL A 118 14.05 20.06 -5.12
N HIS A 119 13.16 19.82 -4.16
CA HIS A 119 12.42 20.88 -3.48
C HIS A 119 12.58 20.78 -1.97
N ILE A 120 12.38 21.90 -1.28
CA ILE A 120 12.41 21.97 0.18
C ILE A 120 11.00 21.66 0.71
N ASN A 121 10.88 20.61 1.53
CA ASN A 121 9.65 20.25 2.23
C ASN A 121 9.48 21.02 3.55
N ASP A 122 10.58 21.26 4.28
CA ASP A 122 10.58 22.06 5.50
C ASP A 122 11.97 22.69 5.72
N ALA A 123 12.00 23.86 6.33
CA ALA A 123 13.21 24.57 6.73
C ALA A 123 12.98 25.13 8.12
N TYR A 124 13.78 24.72 9.09
CA TYR A 124 13.61 25.14 10.49
C TYR A 124 14.94 25.19 11.22
N TRP A 125 14.95 25.94 12.32
CA TRP A 125 15.99 25.88 13.34
C TRP A 125 15.37 25.45 14.67
N ILE A 126 16.20 25.07 15.63
CA ILE A 126 15.74 24.68 16.97
C ILE A 126 16.11 25.81 17.94
N ASN A 127 15.10 26.42 18.56
CA ASN A 127 15.31 27.50 19.51
C ASN A 127 15.92 26.99 20.84
N PRO A 128 16.37 27.87 21.74
CA PRO A 128 16.93 27.47 23.03
C PRO A 128 15.96 26.65 23.90
N ASN A 129 14.65 26.73 23.66
CA ASN A 129 13.62 25.95 24.35
C ASN A 129 13.46 24.53 23.76
N GLY A 130 14.16 24.21 22.66
CA GLY A 130 14.07 22.92 21.97
C GLY A 130 12.92 22.81 20.95
N GLU A 131 12.27 23.92 20.62
CA GLU A 131 11.14 23.95 19.69
C GLU A 131 11.60 24.27 18.27
N LYS A 132 10.88 23.74 17.27
CA LYS A 132 11.14 24.03 15.85
C LYS A 132 10.57 25.40 15.47
N CYS A 133 11.42 26.30 15.02
CA CYS A 133 11.07 27.64 14.56
C CYS A 133 11.35 27.79 13.06
N ARG A 134 10.47 28.52 12.36
CA ARG A 134 10.55 28.78 10.90
C ARG A 134 10.81 30.24 10.56
N GLU A 135 10.73 31.10 11.57
CA GLU A 135 11.17 32.49 11.51
C GLU A 135 12.64 32.52 11.89
N PHE A 136 13.50 32.98 10.98
CA PHE A 136 14.94 32.99 11.17
C PHE A 136 15.37 34.34 11.77
N PRO A 137 16.22 34.35 12.81
CA PRO A 137 16.73 35.61 13.33
C PRO A 137 17.67 36.27 12.32
N ILE A 138 17.57 37.60 12.18
CA ILE A 138 18.37 38.39 11.26
C ILE A 138 19.65 38.84 11.96
N GLY A 139 20.81 38.60 11.34
CA GLY A 139 22.13 38.95 11.90
C GLY A 139 22.59 38.05 13.05
N GLU A 140 21.93 36.90 13.25
CA GLU A 140 22.35 35.88 14.22
C GLU A 140 22.53 34.55 13.50
N ALA A 141 23.67 33.89 13.71
CA ALA A 141 23.94 32.57 13.17
C ALA A 141 23.16 31.50 13.95
N VAL A 142 22.43 30.65 13.23
CA VAL A 142 21.66 29.53 13.76
C VAL A 142 21.97 28.23 13.02
N LYS A 143 21.68 27.11 13.69
CA LYS A 143 21.72 25.79 13.08
C LYS A 143 20.45 25.52 12.27
N LEU A 144 20.57 25.55 10.95
CA LEU A 144 19.48 25.32 10.00
C LEU A 144 19.36 23.83 9.64
N TYR A 145 18.13 23.33 9.66
CA TYR A 145 17.74 22.00 9.21
C TYR A 145 16.81 22.12 8.01
N LEU A 146 17.22 21.53 6.89
CA LEU A 146 16.44 21.44 5.66
C LEU A 146 15.99 20.00 5.45
N VAL A 147 14.70 19.83 5.15
CA VAL A 147 14.11 18.53 4.77
C VAL A 147 13.77 18.62 3.29
N LEU A 148 14.33 17.73 2.48
CA LEU A 148 14.20 17.77 1.03
C LEU A 148 13.24 16.70 0.51
N GLY A 149 12.57 17.02 -0.59
CA GLY A 149 11.90 16.06 -1.47
C GLY A 149 12.76 15.80 -2.72
N ASN A 150 12.58 14.63 -3.34
CA ASN A 150 13.24 14.25 -4.59
C ASN A 150 14.78 14.42 -4.61
N TYR A 151 15.45 14.09 -3.50
CA TYR A 151 16.90 14.20 -3.34
C TYR A 151 17.65 12.91 -3.68
N ASN A 152 18.93 13.01 -4.05
CA ASN A 152 19.85 11.88 -4.04
C ASN A 152 20.74 11.92 -2.79
N VAL A 153 20.92 10.77 -2.14
CA VAL A 153 21.82 10.64 -0.98
C VAL A 153 23.25 11.04 -1.39
N GLY A 154 23.87 11.93 -0.62
CA GLY A 154 25.23 12.41 -0.89
C GLY A 154 25.32 13.53 -1.94
N GLN A 155 24.21 13.96 -2.54
CA GLN A 155 24.19 15.14 -3.42
C GLN A 155 24.48 16.41 -2.62
N THR A 156 25.28 17.31 -3.20
CA THR A 156 25.47 18.66 -2.66
C THR A 156 24.50 19.61 -3.35
N ILE A 157 23.74 20.35 -2.56
CA ILE A 157 22.73 21.29 -3.07
C ILE A 157 23.08 22.67 -2.53
N GLN A 158 22.90 23.68 -3.38
CA GLN A 158 23.03 25.09 -3.04
C GLN A 158 21.63 25.66 -2.81
N PHE A 159 21.51 26.46 -1.76
CA PHE A 159 20.28 27.09 -1.33
C PHE A 159 20.49 28.59 -1.25
N ASP A 160 19.52 29.34 -1.77
CA ASP A 160 19.47 30.79 -1.68
C ASP A 160 18.16 31.16 -0.96
N PHE A 161 18.28 31.86 0.15
CA PHE A 161 17.18 32.35 0.98
C PHE A 161 17.04 33.85 0.80
N GLU A 162 15.81 34.31 0.64
CA GLU A 162 15.46 35.72 0.55
C GLU A 162 14.22 35.97 1.39
N GLU A 163 14.28 36.96 2.29
CA GLU A 163 13.17 37.37 3.14
C GLU A 163 12.97 38.88 3.04
N GLU A 164 11.77 39.30 2.66
CA GLU A 164 11.39 40.72 2.62
C GLU A 164 10.87 41.14 4.00
N THR A 165 11.53 42.13 4.59
CA THR A 165 11.18 42.71 5.89
C THR A 165 10.83 44.19 5.74
N ASP A 166 10.20 44.77 6.75
CA ASP A 166 9.91 46.22 6.79
C ASP A 166 11.16 47.09 6.63
N GLU A 167 12.34 46.54 6.93
CA GLU A 167 13.63 47.22 6.88
C GLU A 167 14.46 46.90 5.63
N GLY A 168 13.91 46.12 4.69
CA GLY A 168 14.56 45.72 3.44
C GLY A 168 14.63 44.20 3.22
N VAL A 169 15.34 43.79 2.17
CA VAL A 169 15.50 42.39 1.78
C VAL A 169 16.73 41.78 2.47
N CYS A 170 16.52 40.71 3.22
CA CYS A 170 17.60 39.91 3.80
C CYS A 170 17.88 38.69 2.93
N HIS A 171 19.13 38.26 2.89
CA HIS A 171 19.60 37.16 2.04
C HIS A 171 20.61 36.26 2.76
N ALA A 172 20.64 34.99 2.36
CA ALA A 172 21.67 34.03 2.73
C ALA A 172 21.84 32.99 1.63
N SER A 173 23.08 32.62 1.34
CA SER A 173 23.41 31.52 0.43
C SER A 173 24.22 30.48 1.17
N CYS A 174 23.79 29.23 1.13
CA CYS A 174 24.50 28.13 1.76
C CYS A 174 24.50 26.88 0.87
N SER A 175 25.36 25.93 1.19
CA SER A 175 25.36 24.63 0.52
C SER A 175 25.58 23.52 1.53
N GLY A 176 25.00 22.36 1.26
CA GLY A 176 25.17 21.21 2.13
C GLY A 176 24.89 19.90 1.41
N ARG A 177 25.34 18.82 2.03
CA ARG A 177 25.23 17.47 1.48
C ARG A 177 24.08 16.73 2.11
N THR A 178 23.21 16.13 1.29
CA THR A 178 22.04 15.40 1.78
C THR A 178 22.43 14.07 2.40
N ASP A 179 21.82 13.75 3.55
CA ASP A 179 21.95 12.46 4.22
C ASP A 179 20.99 11.38 3.67
N ASP A 180 20.98 10.20 4.30
CA ASP A 180 20.12 9.06 3.95
C ASP A 180 18.63 9.28 4.31
N LYS A 181 18.30 10.38 4.98
CA LYS A 181 16.94 10.78 5.38
C LYS A 181 16.44 12.01 4.62
N GLY A 182 17.24 12.58 3.72
CA GLY A 182 16.85 13.76 2.98
C GLY A 182 17.08 15.05 3.72
N MET A 183 17.88 15.03 4.79
CA MET A 183 18.20 16.21 5.54
C MET A 183 19.53 16.82 5.11
N VAL A 184 19.56 18.14 5.13
CA VAL A 184 20.79 18.95 5.08
C VAL A 184 20.84 19.79 6.35
N ILE A 185 22.00 19.78 7.01
CA ILE A 185 22.23 20.54 8.25
C ILE A 185 23.33 21.56 7.97
N ILE A 186 23.03 22.84 8.22
CA ILE A 186 23.97 23.96 8.13
C ILE A 186 24.18 24.49 9.54
N GLU A 187 25.40 24.40 10.06
CA GLU A 187 25.69 24.72 11.47
C GLU A 187 25.66 26.24 11.75
N ASP A 188 26.19 27.04 10.82
CA ASP A 188 26.36 28.50 10.97
C ASP A 188 25.57 29.25 9.88
N PHE A 189 24.25 29.07 9.83
CA PHE A 189 23.38 29.78 8.89
C PHE A 189 23.00 31.16 9.44
N GLU A 190 23.30 32.23 8.71
CA GLU A 190 22.97 33.60 9.11
C GLU A 190 22.27 34.33 7.96
N LEU A 191 21.10 34.92 8.27
CA LEU A 191 20.38 35.77 7.33
C LEU A 191 20.83 37.22 7.50
N THR A 192 21.39 37.81 6.44
CA THR A 192 22.00 39.15 6.49
C THR A 192 21.30 40.12 5.55
N LYS A 193 21.18 41.39 5.96
CA LYS A 193 20.62 42.42 5.08
C LYS A 193 21.49 42.57 3.84
N LYS A 194 20.85 42.62 2.69
CA LYS A 194 21.53 42.94 1.43
C LYS A 194 21.93 44.41 1.47
N GLU A 195 23.23 44.70 1.43
CA GLU A 195 23.76 46.07 1.31
C GLU A 195 23.31 46.76 0.01
#